data_AF-L1M2Z3-F1
#
_entry.id   AF-L1M2Z3-F1
#
_cell.length_a   1.000
_cell.length_b   1.000
_cell.length_c   1.000
_cell.angle_alpha   90.00
_cell.angle_beta   90.00
_cell.angle_gamma   90.00
#
_symmetry.space_group_name_H-M   'P 1'
#
loop_
_entity.id
_entity.type
_entity.pdbx_description
1 polymer ?
#
loop_
_entity_poly.entity_id
_entity_poly.type
_entity_poly.pdbx_seq_one_letter_code
_entity_poly.pdbx_strand_id
1 'polypeptide(L)'
;MKKLFALTALSLVTSGAFAATVSGGSSSAYVQAAASNMMAVGTAGIAMPTTTGGIANSAAVVSFKAGPIAQTSAVLSGYGTTSAHIVNPLNGVTTSETWKNLATYNTEIHAYRQIAAPSPGYPQFGGEVIAKVSGAEVYFGEWAPAKTGTQPTNSTDLNLSSANRTVWFVGENPTTSMPTLVNAKYNVVGVNQYNPGTAAGVTSGVLTANYGAGSGTLAGSVGGLSFAGTTIASNGSFARGTNIKGQFYGANAEALAGIYTTSTTKVAFGGAKQ
;
A
#
# COMPACT_ATOMS: atom_id res chain seq x y z
N MET A 1 23.32 -49.19 -8.43
CA MET A 1 23.99 -47.90 -8.71
C MET A 1 23.37 -46.83 -7.83
N LYS A 2 24.13 -46.34 -6.85
CA LYS A 2 23.74 -45.28 -5.90
C LYS A 2 23.55 -43.96 -6.67
N LYS A 3 22.44 -43.26 -6.47
CA LYS A 3 22.32 -41.83 -6.80
C LYS A 3 22.11 -41.06 -5.50
N LEU A 4 23.21 -40.46 -5.07
CA LEU A 4 23.34 -39.63 -3.87
C LEU A 4 22.72 -38.26 -4.20
N PHE A 5 21.64 -37.88 -3.52
CA PHE A 5 21.14 -36.51 -3.57
C PHE A 5 22.07 -35.63 -2.73
N ALA A 6 22.81 -34.75 -3.41
CA ALA A 6 23.64 -33.74 -2.77
C ALA A 6 22.75 -32.65 -2.18
N LEU A 7 22.69 -32.58 -0.85
CA LEU A 7 22.13 -31.46 -0.11
C LEU A 7 23.21 -30.37 -0.05
N THR A 8 23.18 -29.41 -0.98
CA THR A 8 24.06 -28.23 -0.90
C THR A 8 23.52 -27.28 0.17
N ALA A 9 24.22 -27.24 1.30
CA ALA A 9 24.04 -26.20 2.31
C ALA A 9 24.53 -24.85 1.75
N LEU A 10 23.59 -23.94 1.51
CA LEU A 10 23.92 -22.56 1.16
C LEU A 10 24.29 -21.80 2.44
N SER A 11 25.56 -21.42 2.55
CA SER A 11 26.09 -20.64 3.67
C SER A 11 25.43 -19.26 3.71
N LEU A 12 24.82 -18.92 4.85
CA LEU A 12 24.35 -17.56 5.13
C LEU A 12 25.56 -16.64 5.29
N VAL A 13 25.80 -15.80 4.28
CA VAL A 13 26.59 -14.58 4.46
C VAL A 13 25.62 -13.50 4.94
N THR A 14 25.51 -13.32 6.25
CA THR A 14 24.81 -12.16 6.83
C THR A 14 25.70 -10.93 6.64
N SER A 15 25.67 -10.33 5.46
CA SER A 15 25.98 -8.90 5.37
C SER A 15 24.89 -8.20 6.18
N GLY A 16 25.30 -7.49 7.23
CA GLY A 16 24.41 -6.67 8.05
C GLY A 16 23.88 -5.49 7.24
N ALA A 17 22.99 -5.75 6.29
CA ALA A 17 22.08 -4.74 5.80
C ALA A 17 21.12 -4.47 6.97
N PHE A 18 21.25 -3.31 7.60
CA PHE A 18 20.21 -2.86 8.53
C PHE A 18 18.87 -2.96 7.80
N ALA A 19 17.88 -3.63 8.40
CA ALA A 19 16.54 -3.67 7.84
C ALA A 19 16.06 -2.23 7.60
N ALA A 20 15.51 -1.97 6.42
CA ALA A 20 15.00 -0.65 6.08
C ALA A 20 13.96 -0.22 7.11
N THR A 21 14.08 0.99 7.65
CA THR A 21 13.06 1.55 8.53
C THR A 21 11.75 1.69 7.74
N VAL A 22 10.62 1.31 8.34
CA VAL A 22 9.29 1.44 7.75
C VAL A 22 8.52 2.53 8.47
N SER A 23 7.86 3.41 7.71
CA SER A 23 6.96 4.43 8.24
C SER A 23 5.71 4.55 7.37
N GLY A 24 4.62 5.05 7.93
CA GLY A 24 3.34 5.17 7.25
C GLY A 24 2.23 5.70 8.15
N GLY A 25 1.00 5.62 7.66
CA GLY A 25 -0.18 6.01 8.43
C GLY A 25 -1.48 5.60 7.76
N SER A 26 -2.58 5.71 8.51
CA SER A 26 -3.92 5.31 8.08
C SER A 26 -4.98 6.29 8.58
N SER A 27 -6.18 6.27 7.98
CA SER A 27 -7.29 7.14 8.39
C SER A 27 -8.11 6.60 9.57
N SER A 28 -7.80 5.40 10.08
CA SER A 28 -8.57 4.75 11.15
C SER A 28 -7.73 3.71 11.91
N ALA A 29 -8.25 3.19 13.02
CA ALA A 29 -7.63 2.10 13.77
C ALA A 29 -7.79 0.71 13.12
N TYR A 30 -8.57 0.58 12.04
CA TYR A 30 -8.75 -0.71 11.37
C TYR A 30 -7.52 -1.14 10.57
N VAL A 31 -6.69 -0.19 10.17
CA VAL A 31 -5.43 -0.45 9.46
C VAL A 31 -4.29 0.21 10.22
N GLN A 32 -3.19 -0.51 10.40
CA GLN A 32 -1.96 0.05 10.94
C GLN A 32 -0.78 -0.25 10.01
N ALA A 33 -0.20 0.81 9.43
CA ALA A 33 1.04 0.72 8.68
C ALA A 33 2.22 0.46 9.62
N ALA A 34 3.02 -0.56 9.31
CA ALA A 34 4.16 -0.95 10.13
C ALA A 34 5.14 -1.82 9.33
N ALA A 35 6.33 -2.03 9.90
CA ALA A 35 7.22 -3.10 9.45
C ALA A 35 6.51 -4.45 9.63
N SER A 36 6.55 -5.28 8.59
CA SER A 36 5.92 -6.59 8.61
C SER A 36 6.60 -7.55 9.57
N ASN A 37 5.80 -8.41 10.19
CA ASN A 37 6.24 -9.53 11.01
C ASN A 37 5.72 -10.88 10.48
N MET A 38 4.96 -10.85 9.39
CA MET A 38 4.52 -12.02 8.64
C MET A 38 5.10 -12.02 7.22
N MET A 39 5.42 -13.21 6.71
CA MET A 39 6.04 -13.44 5.41
C MET A 39 7.46 -12.86 5.35
N ALA A 40 7.69 -11.69 4.78
CA ALA A 40 9.03 -11.08 4.71
C ALA A 40 9.23 -10.02 5.80
N VAL A 41 9.70 -10.45 6.98
CA VAL A 41 9.89 -9.60 8.17
C VAL A 41 10.72 -8.35 7.86
N GLY A 42 10.29 -7.20 8.38
CA GLY A 42 10.98 -5.92 8.26
C GLY A 42 10.61 -5.11 7.02
N THR A 43 9.88 -5.69 6.06
CA THR A 43 9.45 -4.98 4.85
C THR A 43 8.15 -4.20 5.07
N ALA A 44 7.83 -3.24 4.19
CA ALA A 44 6.61 -2.45 4.30
C ALA A 44 5.33 -3.32 4.22
N GLY A 45 4.40 -3.07 5.14
CA GLY A 45 3.15 -3.81 5.24
C GLY A 45 2.10 -3.11 6.09
N ILE A 46 0.96 -3.76 6.25
CA ILE A 46 -0.11 -3.31 7.13
C ILE A 46 -0.64 -4.44 8.00
N ALA A 47 -1.05 -4.09 9.22
CA ALA A 47 -1.95 -4.90 10.03
C ALA A 47 -3.39 -4.51 9.73
N MET A 48 -4.26 -5.52 9.77
CA MET A 48 -5.71 -5.43 9.61
C MET A 48 -6.37 -6.26 10.72
N PRO A 49 -7.70 -6.22 10.90
CA PRO A 49 -8.37 -7.01 11.93
C PRO A 49 -8.20 -8.50 11.66
N THR A 50 -7.92 -9.30 12.69
CA THR A 50 -7.93 -10.78 12.58
C THR A 50 -9.31 -11.38 12.81
N THR A 51 -10.25 -10.57 13.29
CA THR A 51 -11.66 -10.94 13.51
C THR A 51 -12.57 -9.90 12.88
N THR A 52 -13.74 -10.34 12.40
CA THR A 52 -14.75 -9.45 11.81
C THR A 52 -15.18 -8.40 12.83
N GLY A 53 -15.15 -7.12 12.43
CA GLY A 53 -15.51 -6.00 13.29
C GLY A 53 -14.44 -5.57 14.31
N GLY A 54 -13.28 -6.24 14.33
CA GLY A 54 -12.14 -5.84 15.16
C GLY A 54 -11.36 -4.65 14.59
N ILE A 55 -10.31 -4.24 15.31
CA ILE A 55 -9.30 -3.27 14.86
C ILE A 55 -8.01 -3.97 14.41
N ALA A 56 -7.06 -3.22 13.84
CA ALA A 56 -5.79 -3.77 13.39
C ALA A 56 -5.07 -4.57 14.48
N ASN A 57 -4.56 -5.76 14.13
CA ASN A 57 -3.73 -6.57 15.01
C ASN A 57 -2.26 -6.44 14.61
N SER A 58 -1.47 -5.67 15.38
CA SER A 58 -0.05 -5.44 15.10
C SER A 58 0.84 -6.69 15.23
N ALA A 59 0.33 -7.80 15.78
CA ALA A 59 1.02 -9.08 15.73
C ALA A 59 0.91 -9.77 14.35
N ALA A 60 0.09 -9.24 13.44
CA ALA A 60 -0.20 -9.81 12.12
C ALA A 60 -0.04 -8.76 11.00
N VAL A 61 1.14 -8.16 10.89
CA VAL A 61 1.49 -7.20 9.84
C VAL A 61 2.02 -7.96 8.62
N VAL A 62 1.27 -7.90 7.52
CA VAL A 62 1.56 -8.63 6.29
C VAL A 62 2.44 -7.80 5.37
N SER A 63 3.59 -8.36 4.94
CA SER A 63 4.44 -7.78 3.90
C SER A 63 3.69 -7.68 2.57
N PHE A 64 3.65 -6.50 1.95
CA PHE A 64 3.06 -6.37 0.62
C PHE A 64 3.87 -7.08 -0.46
N LYS A 65 5.19 -6.90 -0.43
CA LYS A 65 6.13 -7.45 -1.40
C LYS A 65 6.05 -8.98 -1.47
N ALA A 66 6.15 -9.65 -0.32
CA ALA A 66 6.18 -11.11 -0.26
C ALA A 66 4.80 -11.76 -0.10
N GLY A 67 3.77 -10.97 0.21
CA GLY A 67 2.41 -11.45 0.42
C GLY A 67 1.52 -11.20 -0.79
N PRO A 68 0.55 -10.28 -0.66
CA PRO A 68 -0.51 -10.11 -1.65
C PRO A 68 0.03 -9.84 -3.07
N ILE A 69 1.07 -9.01 -3.23
CA ILE A 69 1.59 -8.65 -4.57
C ILE A 69 2.26 -9.85 -5.25
N ALA A 70 3.07 -10.60 -4.50
CA ALA A 70 3.71 -11.81 -5.02
C ALA A 70 2.68 -12.86 -5.43
N GLN A 71 1.64 -13.06 -4.60
CA GLN A 71 0.56 -14.00 -4.89
C GLN A 71 -0.22 -13.61 -6.14
N THR A 72 -0.61 -12.34 -6.29
CA THR A 72 -1.27 -11.85 -7.51
C THR A 72 -0.39 -12.03 -8.73
N SER A 73 0.90 -11.70 -8.64
CA SER A 73 1.82 -11.80 -9.78
C SER A 73 2.12 -13.25 -10.18
N ALA A 74 1.90 -14.21 -9.30
CA ALA A 74 2.00 -15.64 -9.61
C ALA A 74 0.80 -16.16 -10.42
N VAL A 75 -0.38 -15.52 -10.29
CA VAL A 75 -1.62 -15.96 -10.96
C VAL A 75 -2.04 -15.07 -12.13
N LEU A 76 -1.50 -13.84 -12.22
CA LEU A 76 -1.73 -12.88 -13.30
C LEU A 76 -0.40 -12.42 -13.91
N SER A 77 -0.20 -12.74 -15.19
CA SER A 77 1.02 -12.40 -15.94
C SER A 77 1.04 -10.98 -16.51
N GLY A 78 -0.13 -10.34 -16.65
CA GLY A 78 -0.29 -9.02 -17.27
C GLY A 78 -1.16 -8.06 -16.46
N TYR A 79 -1.23 -6.83 -16.93
CA TYR A 79 -2.10 -5.80 -16.39
C TYR A 79 -3.46 -5.78 -17.11
N GLY A 80 -4.54 -5.55 -16.37
CA GLY A 80 -5.88 -5.38 -16.92
C GLY A 80 -6.98 -5.68 -15.92
N THR A 81 -8.21 -5.73 -16.42
CA THR A 81 -9.42 -5.93 -15.60
C THR A 81 -9.76 -7.40 -15.37
N THR A 82 -8.97 -8.32 -15.92
CA THR A 82 -9.10 -9.76 -15.67
C THR A 82 -8.76 -10.09 -14.22
N SER A 83 -9.62 -10.87 -13.56
CA SER A 83 -9.34 -11.42 -12.24
C SER A 83 -8.69 -12.80 -12.30
N ALA A 84 -8.05 -13.18 -11.21
CA ALA A 84 -7.69 -14.55 -10.89
C ALA A 84 -8.03 -14.87 -9.44
N HIS A 85 -7.92 -16.14 -9.07
CA HIS A 85 -8.18 -16.61 -7.72
C HIS A 85 -6.89 -16.96 -7.01
N ILE A 86 -6.77 -16.52 -5.75
CA ILE A 86 -5.68 -16.92 -4.85
C ILE A 86 -6.19 -18.08 -4.00
N VAL A 87 -5.45 -19.18 -4.06
CA VAL A 87 -5.72 -20.40 -3.30
C VAL A 87 -4.69 -20.53 -2.19
N ASN A 88 -5.18 -20.78 -0.98
CA ASN A 88 -4.32 -21.03 0.16
C ASN A 88 -3.60 -22.38 -0.04
N PRO A 89 -2.27 -22.40 -0.13
CA PRO A 89 -1.52 -23.62 -0.46
C PRO A 89 -1.57 -24.67 0.65
N LEU A 90 -1.91 -24.29 1.89
CA LEU A 90 -1.93 -25.21 3.03
C LEU A 90 -3.20 -26.06 3.09
N ASN A 91 -4.33 -25.53 2.61
CA ASN A 91 -5.63 -26.20 2.73
C ASN A 91 -6.46 -26.23 1.44
N GLY A 92 -5.97 -25.64 0.34
CA GLY A 92 -6.63 -25.64 -0.96
C GLY A 92 -7.86 -24.73 -1.06
N VAL A 93 -8.15 -23.93 -0.04
CA VAL A 93 -9.31 -23.01 -0.06
C VAL A 93 -8.99 -21.79 -0.90
N THR A 94 -9.88 -21.45 -1.83
CA THR A 94 -9.83 -20.16 -2.53
C THR A 94 -10.23 -19.04 -1.57
N THR A 95 -9.27 -18.20 -1.19
CA THR A 95 -9.48 -17.14 -0.19
C THR A 95 -9.76 -15.78 -0.81
N SER A 96 -9.25 -15.52 -2.02
CA SER A 96 -9.41 -14.21 -2.67
C SER A 96 -9.69 -14.33 -4.16
N GLU A 97 -10.47 -13.38 -4.68
CA GLU A 97 -10.36 -12.93 -6.06
C GLU A 97 -9.39 -11.74 -6.10
N THR A 98 -8.54 -11.64 -7.12
CA THR A 98 -7.49 -10.61 -7.22
C THR A 98 -7.37 -10.04 -8.63
N TRP A 99 -6.88 -8.81 -8.73
CA TRP A 99 -6.62 -8.08 -9.97
C TRP A 99 -5.26 -7.39 -9.94
N LYS A 100 -4.72 -7.13 -11.12
CA LYS A 100 -3.46 -6.42 -11.33
C LYS A 100 -3.64 -5.42 -12.47
N ASN A 101 -3.50 -4.13 -12.18
CA ASN A 101 -3.65 -3.03 -13.14
C ASN A 101 -2.43 -2.11 -13.13
N LEU A 102 -2.24 -1.37 -14.23
CA LEU A 102 -1.20 -0.36 -14.35
C LEU A 102 -1.88 1.00 -14.57
N ALA A 103 -1.70 1.91 -13.62
CA ALA A 103 -2.14 3.28 -13.74
C ALA A 103 -1.04 4.14 -14.39
N THR A 104 -1.34 5.43 -14.56
CA THR A 104 -0.35 6.40 -15.04
C THR A 104 0.89 6.44 -14.14
N TYR A 105 2.00 6.95 -14.68
CA TYR A 105 3.30 7.03 -14.01
C TYR A 105 3.84 5.66 -13.54
N ASN A 106 3.45 4.58 -14.24
CA ASN A 106 3.82 3.20 -13.93
C ASN A 106 3.46 2.77 -12.51
N THR A 107 2.38 3.31 -11.96
CA THR A 107 1.88 2.91 -10.63
C THR A 107 1.14 1.59 -10.77
N GLU A 108 1.69 0.52 -10.20
CA GLU A 108 1.04 -0.78 -10.16
C GLU A 108 -0.08 -0.76 -9.12
N ILE A 109 -1.29 -1.20 -9.47
CA ILE A 109 -2.42 -1.29 -8.55
C ILE A 109 -2.90 -2.73 -8.50
N HIS A 110 -2.88 -3.29 -7.30
CA HIS A 110 -3.39 -4.61 -6.99
C HIS A 110 -4.67 -4.46 -6.17
N ALA A 111 -5.64 -5.34 -6.42
CA ALA A 111 -6.87 -5.38 -5.65
C ALA A 111 -7.18 -6.81 -5.21
N TYR A 112 -7.85 -6.93 -4.07
CA TYR A 112 -8.15 -8.19 -3.41
C TYR A 112 -9.56 -8.13 -2.84
N ARG A 113 -10.34 -9.16 -3.13
CA ARG A 113 -11.64 -9.39 -2.53
C ARG A 113 -11.62 -10.70 -1.78
N GLN A 114 -11.76 -10.63 -0.47
CA GLN A 114 -11.89 -11.79 0.38
C GLN A 114 -13.20 -12.53 0.08
N ILE A 115 -13.11 -13.79 -0.32
CA ILE A 115 -14.27 -14.66 -0.62
C ILE A 115 -14.45 -15.80 0.37
N ALA A 116 -13.40 -16.14 1.12
CA ALA A 116 -13.44 -17.09 2.21
C ALA A 116 -12.58 -16.59 3.38
N ALA A 117 -12.78 -17.17 4.57
CA ALA A 117 -11.98 -16.81 5.74
C ALA A 117 -10.49 -17.14 5.50
N PRO A 118 -9.57 -16.23 5.88
CA PRO A 118 -8.14 -16.52 5.93
C PRO A 118 -7.84 -17.68 6.89
N SER A 119 -6.65 -18.26 6.77
CA SER A 119 -6.15 -19.20 7.79
C SER A 119 -6.14 -18.55 9.18
N PRO A 120 -6.33 -19.34 10.26
CA PRO A 120 -6.18 -18.83 11.63
C PRO A 120 -4.87 -18.05 11.80
N GLY A 121 -4.96 -16.88 12.42
CA GLY A 121 -3.81 -15.98 12.64
C GLY A 121 -3.49 -15.02 11.48
N TYR A 122 -4.12 -15.18 10.32
CA TYR A 122 -4.00 -14.20 9.22
C TYR A 122 -5.09 -13.12 9.31
N PRO A 123 -4.81 -11.88 8.86
CA PRO A 123 -5.80 -10.80 8.89
C PRO A 123 -6.96 -11.03 7.93
N GLN A 124 -8.15 -10.55 8.32
CA GLN A 124 -9.33 -10.37 7.48
C GLN A 124 -9.05 -9.20 6.51
N PHE A 125 -8.44 -9.50 5.37
CA PHE A 125 -8.05 -8.50 4.38
C PHE A 125 -9.24 -7.87 3.65
N GLY A 126 -10.43 -8.48 3.69
CA GLY A 126 -11.66 -7.87 3.22
C GLY A 126 -11.57 -7.43 1.76
N GLY A 127 -11.95 -6.18 1.50
CA GLY A 127 -11.64 -5.52 0.23
C GLY A 127 -10.39 -4.66 0.40
N GLU A 128 -9.33 -4.98 -0.32
CA GLU A 128 -8.04 -4.31 -0.20
C GLU A 128 -7.55 -3.83 -1.56
N VAL A 129 -6.99 -2.63 -1.60
CA VAL A 129 -6.37 -2.03 -2.78
C VAL A 129 -4.97 -1.58 -2.39
N ILE A 130 -3.96 -2.03 -3.13
CA ILE A 130 -2.55 -1.73 -2.91
C ILE A 130 -1.99 -1.11 -4.19
N ALA A 131 -1.67 0.16 -4.15
CA ALA A 131 -0.92 0.84 -5.20
C ALA A 131 0.56 0.93 -4.80
N LYS A 132 1.46 0.56 -5.71
CA LYS A 132 2.92 0.65 -5.54
C LYS A 132 3.47 1.79 -6.40
N VAL A 133 4.23 2.68 -5.77
CA VAL A 133 4.96 3.75 -6.47
C VAL A 133 6.08 3.13 -7.31
N SER A 134 6.17 3.53 -8.58
CA SER A 134 7.21 3.05 -9.50
C SER A 134 8.61 3.27 -8.92
N GLY A 135 9.44 2.22 -8.91
CA GLY A 135 10.85 2.30 -8.50
C GLY A 135 11.09 2.42 -6.99
N ALA A 136 10.05 2.36 -6.14
CA ALA A 136 10.19 2.45 -4.70
C ALA A 136 9.34 1.38 -3.97
N GLU A 137 9.81 0.93 -2.80
CA GLU A 137 9.01 0.11 -1.89
C GLU A 137 8.11 1.03 -1.04
N VAL A 138 7.28 1.81 -1.74
CA VAL A 138 6.33 2.77 -1.19
C VAL A 138 4.94 2.41 -1.72
N TYR A 139 4.01 2.27 -0.80
CA TYR A 139 2.68 1.73 -1.03
C TYR A 139 1.61 2.65 -0.45
N PHE A 140 0.45 2.66 -1.08
CA PHE A 140 -0.71 3.41 -0.61
C PHE A 140 -1.98 2.73 -1.12
N GLY A 141 -3.10 2.96 -0.45
CA GLY A 141 -4.33 2.38 -0.93
C GLY A 141 -5.47 2.40 0.06
N GLU A 142 -6.36 1.42 -0.11
CA GLU A 142 -7.65 1.36 0.56
C GLU A 142 -7.85 0.00 1.21
N TRP A 143 -8.62 -0.02 2.30
CA TRP A 143 -9.11 -1.23 2.93
C TRP A 143 -10.55 -1.04 3.35
N ALA A 144 -11.37 -2.08 3.23
CA ALA A 144 -12.70 -2.16 3.79
C ALA A 144 -12.93 -3.56 4.39
N PRO A 145 -13.77 -3.67 5.44
CA PRO A 145 -14.07 -4.97 6.03
C PRO A 145 -14.69 -5.93 5.00
N ALA A 146 -14.42 -7.22 5.15
CA ALA A 146 -15.09 -8.25 4.37
C ALA A 146 -16.61 -8.11 4.50
N LYS A 147 -17.34 -8.34 3.41
CA LYS A 147 -18.80 -8.41 3.47
C LYS A 147 -19.22 -9.62 4.29
N THR A 148 -20.31 -9.46 5.05
CA THR A 148 -20.93 -10.55 5.80
C THR A 148 -21.66 -11.51 4.85
N GLY A 149 -21.71 -12.79 5.22
CA GLY A 149 -22.41 -13.83 4.47
C GLY A 149 -21.61 -14.42 3.31
N THR A 150 -22.20 -15.38 2.61
CA THR A 150 -21.58 -16.08 1.48
C THR A 150 -21.27 -15.11 0.35
N GLN A 151 -20.00 -15.01 -0.01
CA GLN A 151 -19.56 -14.16 -1.11
C GLN A 151 -19.66 -14.89 -2.45
N PRO A 152 -20.07 -14.20 -3.53
CA PRO A 152 -19.98 -14.79 -4.87
C PRO A 152 -18.51 -15.04 -5.23
N THR A 153 -18.26 -16.06 -6.05
CA THR A 153 -16.91 -16.40 -6.53
C THR A 153 -16.30 -15.28 -7.38
N ASN A 154 -17.12 -14.59 -8.19
CA ASN A 154 -16.70 -13.50 -9.07
C ASN A 154 -17.52 -12.25 -8.80
N SER A 155 -16.87 -11.16 -8.42
CA SER A 155 -17.47 -9.84 -8.23
C SER A 155 -16.38 -8.79 -8.07
N THR A 156 -16.62 -7.58 -8.58
CA THR A 156 -15.70 -6.45 -8.45
C THR A 156 -15.98 -5.60 -7.21
N ASP A 157 -16.97 -5.98 -6.40
CA ASP A 157 -17.37 -5.23 -5.21
C ASP A 157 -16.42 -5.50 -4.03
N LEU A 158 -15.50 -4.56 -3.82
CA LEU A 158 -14.53 -4.57 -2.73
C LEU A 158 -15.10 -3.98 -1.42
N ASN A 159 -16.40 -3.71 -1.32
CA ASN A 159 -17.04 -3.11 -0.14
C ASN A 159 -16.48 -1.72 0.25
N LEU A 160 -15.88 -0.99 -0.68
CA LEU A 160 -15.24 0.31 -0.43
C LEU A 160 -16.23 1.44 -0.11
N SER A 161 -17.53 1.23 -0.28
CA SER A 161 -18.58 2.13 0.21
C SER A 161 -18.83 2.01 1.72
N SER A 162 -18.22 1.02 2.40
CA SER A 162 -18.35 0.83 3.84
C SER A 162 -17.94 2.08 4.63
N ALA A 163 -18.69 2.40 5.69
CA ALA A 163 -18.33 3.46 6.63
C ALA A 163 -16.95 3.23 7.28
N ASN A 164 -16.56 1.95 7.42
CA ASN A 164 -15.27 1.53 7.97
C ASN A 164 -14.14 1.52 6.93
N ARG A 165 -14.38 1.98 5.69
CA ARG A 165 -13.33 2.15 4.69
C ARG A 165 -12.20 3.00 5.26
N THR A 166 -10.99 2.51 5.09
CA THR A 166 -9.75 3.13 5.56
C THR A 166 -8.83 3.39 4.38
N VAL A 167 -8.26 4.58 4.31
CA VAL A 167 -7.16 4.89 3.39
C VAL A 167 -5.85 4.90 4.15
N TRP A 168 -4.79 4.45 3.51
CA TRP A 168 -3.49 4.24 4.17
C TRP A 168 -2.32 4.46 3.21
N PHE A 169 -1.14 4.62 3.79
CA PHE A 169 0.14 4.66 3.09
C PHE A 169 1.25 4.09 3.98
N VAL A 170 2.28 3.50 3.38
CA VAL A 170 3.45 2.95 4.07
C VAL A 170 4.62 2.83 3.10
N GLY A 171 5.86 2.99 3.57
CA GLY A 171 7.02 2.74 2.74
C GLY A 171 8.28 2.48 3.54
N GLU A 172 9.26 1.94 2.83
CA GLU A 172 10.61 1.70 3.34
C GLU A 172 11.49 2.94 3.16
N ASN A 173 12.47 3.10 4.05
CA ASN A 173 13.45 4.19 4.03
C ASN A 173 12.79 5.58 4.04
N PRO A 174 11.98 5.94 5.05
CA PRO A 174 11.44 7.29 5.16
C PRO A 174 12.59 8.31 5.16
N THR A 175 12.43 9.40 4.41
CA THR A 175 13.40 10.50 4.38
C THR A 175 13.52 11.09 5.79
N THR A 176 14.65 10.92 6.46
CA THR A 176 14.87 11.42 7.83
C THR A 176 15.44 12.84 7.87
N SER A 177 15.96 13.32 6.74
CA SER A 177 16.49 14.66 6.60
C SER A 177 16.21 15.13 5.18
N MET A 178 15.27 16.05 5.06
CA MET A 178 14.89 16.58 3.76
C MET A 178 16.07 17.35 3.13
N PRO A 179 16.40 17.08 1.86
CA PRO A 179 17.43 17.81 1.13
C PRO A 179 16.93 19.19 0.71
N THR A 180 17.82 20.17 0.60
CA THR A 180 17.49 21.48 0.03
C THR A 180 17.13 21.32 -1.44
N LEU A 181 15.84 21.51 -1.76
CA LEU A 181 15.30 21.32 -3.09
C LEU A 181 14.34 22.47 -3.39
N VAL A 182 14.49 23.07 -4.57
CA VAL A 182 13.55 24.07 -5.08
C VAL A 182 12.86 23.47 -6.29
N ASN A 183 11.52 23.57 -6.35
CA ASN A 183 10.71 23.16 -7.47
C ASN A 183 10.82 21.66 -7.84
N ALA A 184 10.98 20.78 -6.84
CA ALA A 184 10.99 19.34 -7.07
C ALA A 184 9.58 18.84 -7.38
N LYS A 185 9.38 18.31 -8.59
CA LYS A 185 8.07 17.85 -9.07
C LYS A 185 7.91 16.35 -8.86
N TYR A 186 6.71 15.94 -8.49
CA TYR A 186 6.34 14.55 -8.27
C TYR A 186 5.11 14.23 -9.11
N ASN A 187 5.20 13.13 -9.84
CA ASN A 187 4.08 12.56 -10.58
C ASN A 187 3.28 11.67 -9.61
N VAL A 188 2.05 12.07 -9.29
CA VAL A 188 1.28 11.47 -8.19
C VAL A 188 0.00 10.83 -8.72
N VAL A 189 -0.30 9.63 -8.22
CA VAL A 189 -1.56 8.92 -8.41
C VAL A 189 -2.35 8.93 -7.11
N GLY A 190 -3.66 9.15 -7.19
CA GLY A 190 -4.61 9.05 -6.10
C GLY A 190 -5.64 7.95 -6.35
N VAL A 191 -6.01 7.22 -5.29
CA VAL A 191 -6.97 6.11 -5.33
C VAL A 191 -8.12 6.37 -4.34
N ASN A 192 -9.36 6.23 -4.83
CA ASN A 192 -10.59 6.45 -4.07
C ASN A 192 -11.73 5.59 -4.61
N GLN A 193 -12.22 4.66 -3.80
CA GLN A 193 -13.25 3.68 -4.17
C GLN A 193 -12.91 2.96 -5.47
N TYR A 194 -11.71 2.40 -5.53
CA TYR A 194 -11.22 1.70 -6.70
C TYR A 194 -12.15 0.57 -7.16
N ASN A 195 -12.45 0.54 -8.47
CA ASN A 195 -13.19 -0.56 -9.09
C ASN A 195 -12.23 -1.37 -9.97
N PRO A 196 -11.87 -2.61 -9.61
CA PRO A 196 -10.89 -3.38 -10.35
C PRO A 196 -11.39 -3.88 -11.72
N GLY A 197 -12.71 -3.98 -11.91
CA GLY A 197 -13.31 -4.42 -13.18
C GLY A 197 -13.33 -3.34 -14.27
N THR A 198 -13.15 -2.08 -13.89
CA THR A 198 -13.12 -0.94 -14.82
C THR A 198 -11.87 -0.08 -14.69
N ALA A 199 -11.02 -0.36 -13.70
CA ALA A 199 -9.92 0.50 -13.24
C ALA A 199 -10.35 1.92 -12.85
N ALA A 200 -11.64 2.15 -12.58
CA ALA A 200 -12.15 3.44 -12.12
C ALA A 200 -11.74 3.72 -10.66
N GLY A 201 -11.86 4.98 -10.24
CA GLY A 201 -11.44 5.41 -8.90
C GLY A 201 -9.96 5.79 -8.80
N VAL A 202 -9.29 5.95 -9.95
CA VAL A 202 -7.91 6.43 -10.04
C VAL A 202 -7.89 7.85 -10.57
N THR A 203 -7.06 8.69 -9.96
CA THR A 203 -6.80 10.07 -10.38
C THR A 203 -5.30 10.31 -10.43
N SER A 204 -4.89 11.40 -11.07
CA SER A 204 -3.48 11.80 -11.11
C SER A 204 -3.30 13.30 -10.98
N GLY A 205 -2.06 13.69 -10.82
CA GLY A 205 -1.64 15.09 -10.87
C GLY A 205 -0.17 15.25 -10.56
N VAL A 206 0.23 16.50 -10.34
CA VAL A 206 1.62 16.85 -10.05
C VAL A 206 1.66 17.65 -8.76
N LEU A 207 2.55 17.24 -7.87
CA LEU A 207 2.88 18.00 -6.67
C LEU A 207 4.29 18.59 -6.80
N THR A 208 4.43 19.84 -6.38
CA THR A 208 5.71 20.55 -6.33
C THR A 208 6.10 20.74 -4.88
N ALA A 209 7.24 20.17 -4.49
CA ALA A 209 7.87 20.39 -3.20
C ALA A 209 8.93 21.49 -3.31
N ASN A 210 8.84 22.46 -2.41
CA ASN A 210 9.89 23.44 -2.16
C ASN A 210 10.34 23.26 -0.72
N TYR A 211 11.59 22.81 -0.52
CA TYR A 211 12.16 22.59 0.80
C TYR A 211 13.44 23.41 0.98
N GLY A 212 13.41 24.30 1.97
CA GLY A 212 14.55 25.11 2.41
C GLY A 212 15.09 24.63 3.75
N ALA A 213 15.95 25.43 4.38
CA ALA A 213 16.58 25.06 5.66
C ALA A 213 15.53 24.87 6.78
N GLY A 214 15.13 23.61 7.03
CA GLY A 214 14.30 23.19 8.16
C GLY A 214 12.78 23.23 7.96
N SER A 215 12.27 23.79 6.84
CA SER A 215 10.85 23.75 6.50
C SER A 215 10.60 23.82 4.99
N GLY A 216 9.44 23.34 4.56
CA GLY A 216 9.05 23.38 3.15
C GLY A 216 7.56 23.45 2.93
N THR A 217 7.18 23.54 1.66
CA THR A 217 5.79 23.54 1.20
C THR A 217 5.60 22.49 0.11
N LEU A 218 4.43 21.87 0.11
CA LEU A 218 3.97 20.97 -0.94
C LEU A 218 2.72 21.59 -1.56
N ALA A 219 2.74 21.85 -2.86
CA ALA A 219 1.64 22.49 -3.58
C ALA A 219 1.32 21.73 -4.88
N GLY A 220 0.19 22.05 -5.50
CA GLY A 220 -0.30 21.36 -6.70
C GLY A 220 -1.66 20.69 -6.44
N SER A 221 -2.02 19.75 -7.29
CA SER A 221 -3.28 19.04 -7.18
C SER A 221 -3.20 17.59 -7.67
N VAL A 222 -4.07 16.74 -7.12
CA VAL A 222 -4.28 15.34 -7.54
C VAL A 222 -5.79 15.12 -7.64
N GLY A 223 -6.30 14.83 -8.83
CA GLY A 223 -7.74 14.61 -9.02
C GLY A 223 -8.65 15.75 -8.54
N GLY A 224 -8.18 17.01 -8.65
CA GLY A 224 -8.88 18.20 -8.15
C GLY A 224 -8.67 18.51 -6.67
N LEU A 225 -8.00 17.64 -5.90
CA LEU A 225 -7.64 17.92 -4.51
C LEU A 225 -6.46 18.88 -4.45
N SER A 226 -6.66 20.06 -3.86
CA SER A 226 -5.59 21.05 -3.70
C SER A 226 -4.69 20.73 -2.51
N PHE A 227 -3.38 20.80 -2.73
CA PHE A 227 -2.35 20.67 -1.70
C PHE A 227 -1.84 22.02 -1.18
N ALA A 228 -2.35 23.15 -1.68
CA ALA A 228 -1.95 24.48 -1.20
C ALA A 228 -2.03 24.58 0.35
N GLY A 229 -1.00 25.16 0.97
CA GLY A 229 -0.89 25.27 2.42
C GLY A 229 -0.43 23.99 3.14
N THR A 230 0.01 22.95 2.40
CA THR A 230 0.66 21.77 3.01
C THR A 230 2.10 22.11 3.36
N THR A 231 2.47 21.86 4.60
CA THR A 231 3.82 22.10 5.13
C THR A 231 4.61 20.81 5.16
N ILE A 232 5.93 20.91 4.92
CA ILE A 232 6.89 19.83 4.97
C ILE A 232 7.81 20.07 6.17
N ALA A 233 7.92 19.06 7.04
CA ALA A 233 8.84 19.06 8.17
C ALA A 233 10.23 18.52 7.76
N SER A 234 11.24 18.79 8.59
CA SER A 234 12.62 18.39 8.32
C SER A 234 12.83 16.88 8.23
N ASN A 235 11.98 16.10 8.91
CA ASN A 235 11.97 14.64 8.90
C ASN A 235 11.16 14.01 7.74
N GLY A 236 10.88 14.78 6.69
CA GLY A 236 10.16 14.29 5.51
C GLY A 236 8.67 14.03 5.71
N SER A 237 8.12 14.23 6.91
CA SER A 237 6.67 14.25 7.07
C SER A 237 6.07 15.51 6.47
N PHE A 238 4.85 15.44 5.95
CA PHE A 238 4.11 16.61 5.50
C PHE A 238 2.64 16.53 5.91
N ALA A 239 2.06 17.70 6.18
CA ALA A 239 0.68 17.78 6.66
C ALA A 239 0.00 19.13 6.37
N ARG A 240 -1.34 19.09 6.36
CA ARG A 240 -2.22 20.26 6.39
C ARG A 240 -3.39 20.01 7.33
N GLY A 241 -3.26 20.48 8.56
CA GLY A 241 -4.21 20.18 9.63
C GLY A 241 -4.44 18.68 9.75
N THR A 242 -5.70 18.27 9.84
CA THR A 242 -6.11 16.86 9.86
C THR A 242 -6.42 16.28 8.48
N ASN A 243 -6.41 17.12 7.43
CA ASN A 243 -6.93 16.74 6.13
C ASN A 243 -5.90 16.05 5.26
N ILE A 244 -4.62 16.42 5.39
CA ILE A 244 -3.52 15.81 4.65
C ILE A 244 -2.47 15.36 5.64
N LYS A 245 -2.00 14.13 5.48
CA LYS A 245 -0.78 13.63 6.11
C LYS A 245 -0.03 12.70 5.15
N GLY A 246 1.29 12.71 5.21
CA GLY A 246 2.12 11.84 4.42
C GLY A 246 3.60 11.93 4.78
N GLN A 247 4.41 11.21 4.02
CA GLN A 247 5.85 11.03 4.24
C GLN A 247 6.58 10.99 2.89
N PHE A 248 7.75 11.62 2.84
CA PHE A 248 8.74 11.40 1.78
C PHE A 248 9.60 10.19 2.11
N TYR A 249 10.03 9.48 1.06
CA TYR A 249 10.82 8.26 1.14
C TYR A 249 12.06 8.35 0.24
N GLY A 250 13.10 7.63 0.65
CA GLY A 250 14.43 7.66 0.06
C GLY A 250 15.30 8.79 0.62
N ALA A 251 16.62 8.69 0.38
CA ALA A 251 17.60 9.61 0.95
C ALA A 251 17.45 11.04 0.42
N ASN A 252 16.94 11.21 -0.80
CA ASN A 252 16.77 12.50 -1.47
C ASN A 252 15.30 12.83 -1.76
N ALA A 253 14.38 12.23 -0.99
CA ALA A 253 12.94 12.33 -1.21
C ALA A 253 12.56 11.93 -2.65
N GLU A 254 12.96 10.73 -3.06
CA GLU A 254 12.70 10.20 -4.41
C GLU A 254 11.22 9.83 -4.60
N ALA A 255 10.51 9.51 -3.52
CA ALA A 255 9.10 9.17 -3.54
C ALA A 255 8.34 9.84 -2.39
N LEU A 256 7.02 9.93 -2.52
CA LEU A 256 6.11 10.33 -1.45
C LEU A 256 4.86 9.46 -1.45
N ALA A 257 4.24 9.34 -0.28
CA ALA A 257 2.88 8.82 -0.16
C ALA A 257 2.16 9.45 1.02
N GLY A 258 0.83 9.44 0.98
CA GLY A 258 0.01 10.04 2.00
C GLY A 258 -1.47 9.74 1.82
N ILE A 259 -2.28 10.38 2.66
CA ILE A 259 -3.73 10.34 2.57
C ILE A 259 -4.34 11.73 2.65
N TYR A 260 -5.47 11.89 1.97
CA TYR A 260 -6.36 13.01 2.08
C TYR A 260 -7.68 12.55 2.69
N THR A 261 -8.13 13.20 3.76
CA THR A 261 -9.35 12.83 4.48
C THR A 261 -10.18 14.06 4.86
N THR A 262 -11.46 14.03 4.52
CA THR A 262 -12.52 14.92 5.05
C THR A 262 -13.65 14.06 5.60
N SER A 263 -14.76 14.67 6.02
CA SER A 263 -15.98 13.96 6.39
C SER A 263 -16.60 13.15 5.23
N THR A 264 -16.36 13.56 3.98
CA THR A 264 -16.99 12.97 2.78
C THR A 264 -16.01 12.31 1.82
N THR A 265 -14.72 12.64 1.90
CA THR A 265 -13.72 12.22 0.93
C THR A 265 -12.55 11.54 1.63
N LYS A 266 -12.18 10.35 1.14
CA LYS A 266 -10.97 9.63 1.56
C LYS A 266 -10.21 9.22 0.30
N VAL A 267 -8.95 9.66 0.19
CA VAL A 267 -8.07 9.32 -0.93
C VAL A 267 -6.70 8.92 -0.39
N ALA A 268 -6.16 7.80 -0.84
CA ALA A 268 -4.75 7.49 -0.66
C ALA A 268 -3.98 7.92 -1.91
N PHE A 269 -2.78 8.46 -1.76
CA PHE A 269 -1.98 8.91 -2.90
C PHE A 269 -0.50 8.58 -2.72
N GLY A 270 0.20 8.46 -3.83
CA GLY A 270 1.64 8.26 -3.86
C GLY A 270 2.23 8.59 -5.22
N GLY A 271 3.51 8.89 -5.25
CA GLY A 271 4.19 9.33 -6.46
C GLY A 271 5.69 9.35 -6.34
N ALA A 272 6.34 9.37 -7.50
CA ALA A 272 7.79 9.47 -7.63
C ALA A 272 8.18 10.84 -8.18
N LYS A 273 9.40 11.27 -7.82
CA LYS A 273 10.03 12.47 -8.37
C LYS A 273 10.21 12.33 -9.89
N GLN A 274 10.06 13.44 -10.62
CA GLN A 274 10.32 13.53 -12.06
C GLN A 274 11.80 13.39 -12.42
#